data_AF-A0AAD7SE75-F1
#
_entry.id   AF-A0AAD7SE75-F1
#
_cell.length_a   1.000
_cell.length_b   1.000
_cell.length_c   1.000
_cell.angle_alpha   90.00
_cell.angle_beta   90.00
_cell.angle_gamma   90.00
#
_symmetry.space_group_name_H-M   'P 1'
#
loop_
_entity.id
_entity.type
_entity.pdbx_description
1 polymer ?
#
loop_
_entity_poly.entity_id
_entity_poly.type
_entity_poly.pdbx_seq_one_letter_code
_entity_poly.pdbx_strand_id
1 'polypeptide(L)'
;MAFYSILRSIRPDFSRVCLSKHVQSVHMSCPHFAIEKALLLKLRKTTGYTFINCKKALEKFDNDINQAENWLHEQAQKDGWSKATRLEGRRAKEGLIGQLVGDRAAVMVEVNCETDFVARNERFQELVRDVVFSVMAHHLRKTEGQSRYMKSLLSVEDLTAMSVSEGGTLADLLALTIGHLGENITLKRAAMLGVPTDWRIGSYVHGPLAGVKGPAMGRYGALVVFKGGQGEAAALGRKLGQHVVGEAPVSLGNADDLPCGDSETRLLPQSFLLDPSQTVAQYLAKEGAHVLDFIRFQCGEGA
;
A
#
# COMPACT_ATOMS: atom_id res chain seq x y z
N MET A 1 -29.33 75.10 -48.82
CA MET A 1 -29.60 75.96 -49.99
C MET A 1 -28.52 75.68 -51.03
N ALA A 2 -28.94 75.07 -52.14
CA ALA A 2 -28.36 75.05 -53.50
C ALA A 2 -26.82 75.06 -53.70
N PHE A 3 -26.29 74.14 -54.52
CA PHE A 3 -26.20 74.27 -55.98
C PHE A 3 -25.51 73.03 -56.60
N TYR A 4 -26.03 72.58 -57.74
CA TYR A 4 -25.51 71.49 -58.59
C TYR A 4 -24.32 71.98 -59.45
N SER A 5 -23.35 71.10 -59.71
CA SER A 5 -22.39 71.24 -60.82
C SER A 5 -22.07 69.91 -61.50
N ILE A 6 -22.63 69.78 -62.71
CA ILE A 6 -22.10 69.26 -64.00
C ILE A 6 -20.74 68.53 -63.96
N LEU A 7 -20.64 67.32 -64.54
CA LEU A 7 -19.79 67.01 -65.72
C LEU A 7 -19.76 65.51 -66.13
N ARG A 8 -20.23 65.32 -67.37
CA ARG A 8 -19.81 64.44 -68.49
C ARG A 8 -19.07 63.11 -68.24
N SER A 9 -19.70 62.09 -68.79
CA SER A 9 -19.24 60.73 -69.13
C SER A 9 -18.10 60.70 -70.17
N ILE A 10 -17.06 59.90 -69.91
CA ILE A 10 -16.15 59.29 -70.89
C ILE A 10 -15.95 57.81 -70.50
N ARG A 11 -16.07 56.91 -71.48
CA ARG A 11 -15.97 55.44 -71.37
C ARG A 11 -14.51 54.94 -71.58
N PRO A 12 -14.21 53.66 -71.28
CA PRO A 12 -12.97 53.25 -70.62
C PRO A 12 -11.93 52.67 -71.57
N ASP A 13 -10.66 52.68 -71.12
CA ASP A 13 -9.72 51.62 -71.46
C ASP A 13 -8.68 51.50 -70.34
N PHE A 14 -8.67 50.38 -69.61
CA PHE A 14 -7.59 50.04 -68.68
C PHE A 14 -7.39 48.54 -68.67
N SER A 15 -6.26 48.16 -69.25
CA SER A 15 -5.64 46.85 -69.23
C SER A 15 -5.40 46.37 -67.79
N ARG A 16 -5.87 45.17 -67.47
CA ARG A 16 -5.53 44.44 -66.25
C ARG A 16 -4.12 43.89 -66.35
N VAL A 17 -3.18 44.40 -65.57
CA VAL A 17 -1.94 43.70 -65.24
C VAL A 17 -2.09 43.14 -63.82
N CYS A 18 -2.26 41.82 -63.73
CA CYS A 18 -2.32 41.08 -62.48
C CYS A 18 -0.90 40.64 -62.11
N LEU A 19 -0.26 41.34 -61.16
CA LEU A 19 0.97 40.88 -60.52
C LEU A 19 0.59 40.02 -59.31
N SER A 20 0.37 38.72 -59.55
CA SER A 20 0.27 37.71 -58.50
C SER A 20 1.66 37.50 -57.90
N LYS A 21 1.93 38.12 -56.74
CA LYS A 21 3.05 37.74 -55.89
C LYS A 21 2.65 36.48 -55.15
N HIS A 22 3.16 35.34 -55.60
CA HIS A 22 3.13 34.07 -54.87
C HIS A 22 3.84 34.25 -53.52
N VAL A 23 3.07 34.42 -52.44
CA VAL A 23 3.58 34.19 -51.09
C VAL A 23 3.50 32.68 -50.87
N GLN A 24 4.60 31.97 -51.14
CA GLN A 24 4.73 30.59 -50.68
C GLN A 24 4.83 30.62 -49.16
N SER A 25 3.69 30.32 -48.51
CA SER A 25 3.68 29.94 -47.10
C SER A 25 4.50 28.66 -46.96
N VAL A 26 5.71 28.79 -46.44
CA VAL A 26 6.53 27.65 -46.06
C VAL A 26 5.91 27.12 -44.77
N HIS A 27 4.98 26.18 -44.90
CA HIS A 27 4.51 25.41 -43.77
C HIS A 27 5.69 24.55 -43.33
N MET A 28 6.48 25.05 -42.37
CA MET A 28 7.44 24.24 -41.65
C MET A 28 6.63 23.20 -40.87
N SER A 29 6.38 22.07 -41.52
CA SER A 29 5.95 20.86 -40.86
C SER A 29 7.03 20.56 -39.83
N CYS A 30 6.69 20.75 -38.56
CA CYS A 30 7.47 20.19 -37.46
C CYS A 30 7.69 18.71 -37.82
N PRO A 31 8.94 18.19 -37.85
CA PRO A 31 9.16 16.81 -38.19
C PRO A 31 8.41 15.97 -37.17
N HIS A 32 7.30 15.37 -37.58
CA HIS A 32 6.60 14.41 -36.76
C HIS A 32 7.48 13.17 -36.75
N PHE A 33 8.42 13.11 -35.80
CA PHE A 33 9.30 11.96 -35.67
C PHE A 33 8.42 10.72 -35.52
N ALA A 34 8.54 9.82 -36.50
CA ALA A 34 7.77 8.59 -36.48
C ALA A 34 8.23 7.76 -35.27
N ILE A 35 7.27 7.39 -34.42
CA ILE A 35 7.57 6.59 -33.24
C ILE A 35 7.92 5.18 -33.70
N GLU A 36 9.06 4.70 -33.24
CA GLU A 36 9.46 3.34 -33.56
C GLU A 36 8.66 2.34 -32.73
N LYS A 37 7.87 1.50 -33.42
CA LYS A 37 7.03 0.47 -32.80
C LYS A 37 7.85 -0.49 -31.93
N ALA A 38 9.08 -0.81 -32.34
CA ALA A 38 9.98 -1.68 -31.58
C ALA A 38 10.38 -1.04 -30.25
N LEU A 39 10.74 0.25 -30.24
CA LEU A 39 11.09 0.98 -29.03
C LEU A 39 9.89 1.16 -28.10
N LEU A 40 8.70 1.43 -28.65
CA LEU A 40 7.45 1.49 -27.87
C LEU A 40 7.13 0.16 -27.17
N LEU A 41 7.29 -0.96 -27.88
CA LEU A 41 7.09 -2.29 -27.30
C LEU A 41 8.16 -2.62 -26.25
N LYS A 42 9.42 -2.23 -26.49
CA LYS A 42 10.52 -2.41 -25.53
C LYS A 42 10.24 -1.62 -24.25
N LEU A 43 9.97 -0.32 -24.36
CA LEU A 43 9.71 0.57 -23.23
C LEU A 43 8.52 0.09 -22.39
N ARG A 44 7.42 -0.33 -23.03
CA ARG A 44 6.27 -0.91 -22.30
C ARG A 44 6.63 -2.22 -21.60
N LYS A 45 7.38 -3.11 -22.25
CA LYS A 45 7.75 -4.39 -21.64
C LYS A 45 8.67 -4.21 -20.43
N THR A 46 9.60 -3.25 -20.50
CA THR A 46 10.51 -2.95 -19.40
C THR A 46 9.79 -2.27 -18.24
N THR A 47 8.98 -1.25 -18.53
CA THR A 47 8.42 -0.37 -17.47
C THR A 47 7.02 -0.80 -17.00
N GLY A 48 6.25 -1.47 -17.85
CA GLY A 48 4.86 -1.85 -17.57
C GLY A 48 3.83 -0.71 -17.66
N TYR A 49 4.23 0.52 -18.00
CA TYR A 49 3.31 1.65 -18.15
C TYR A 49 2.38 1.49 -19.37
N THR A 50 1.28 2.27 -19.39
CA THR A 50 0.30 2.21 -20.48
C THR A 50 0.92 2.58 -21.83
N PHE A 51 0.39 2.02 -22.92
CA PHE A 51 0.90 2.33 -24.28
C PHE A 51 0.81 3.83 -24.59
N ILE A 52 -0.24 4.51 -24.11
CA ILE A 52 -0.44 5.94 -24.34
C ILE A 52 0.67 6.74 -23.68
N ASN A 53 1.03 6.43 -22.42
CA ASN A 53 2.10 7.14 -21.73
C ASN A 53 3.46 6.83 -22.34
N CYS A 54 3.74 5.56 -22.67
CA CYS A 54 5.00 5.19 -23.34
C CYS A 54 5.14 5.88 -24.71
N LYS A 55 4.04 6.01 -25.46
CA LYS A 55 4.00 6.71 -26.73
C LYS A 55 4.33 8.19 -26.55
N LYS A 56 3.66 8.87 -25.62
CA LYS A 56 3.91 10.29 -25.30
C LYS A 56 5.35 10.55 -24.84
N ALA A 57 5.91 9.63 -24.06
CA ALA A 57 7.29 9.72 -23.60
C ALA A 57 8.27 9.67 -24.78
N LEU A 58 8.10 8.69 -25.68
CA LEU A 58 8.94 8.55 -26.87
C LEU A 58 8.77 9.72 -27.84
N GLU A 59 7.55 10.24 -28.02
CA GLU A 59 7.28 11.45 -28.82
C GLU A 59 8.02 12.68 -28.27
N LYS A 60 8.16 12.78 -26.94
CA LYS A 60 8.75 13.94 -26.28
C LYS A 60 10.28 13.99 -26.34
N PHE A 61 10.93 12.82 -26.38
CA PHE A 61 12.38 12.69 -26.37
C PHE A 61 12.92 12.05 -27.64
N ASP A 62 12.21 12.21 -28.76
CA ASP A 62 12.65 11.76 -30.09
C ASP A 62 13.14 10.30 -30.10
N ASN A 63 12.35 9.40 -29.49
CA ASN A 63 12.64 7.97 -29.31
C ASN A 63 13.83 7.62 -28.39
N ASP A 64 14.39 8.55 -27.61
CA ASP A 64 15.37 8.24 -26.56
C ASP A 64 14.71 7.47 -25.41
N ILE A 65 15.05 6.19 -25.29
CA ILE A 65 14.50 5.29 -24.26
C ILE A 65 14.83 5.75 -22.84
N ASN A 66 16.07 6.18 -22.59
CA ASN A 66 16.50 6.48 -21.23
C ASN A 66 15.81 7.75 -20.70
N GLN A 67 15.73 8.78 -21.55
CA GLN A 67 14.99 9.99 -21.19
C GLN A 67 13.49 9.74 -21.10
N ALA A 68 12.93 8.93 -21.99
CA ALA A 68 11.52 8.55 -21.93
C ALA A 68 11.18 7.76 -20.66
N GLU A 69 12.04 6.83 -20.24
CA GLU A 69 11.88 6.07 -19.01
C GLU A 69 11.92 6.96 -17.76
N ASN A 70 12.93 7.82 -17.63
CA ASN A 70 13.02 8.79 -16.53
C ASN A 70 11.78 9.69 -16.45
N TRP A 71 11.34 10.22 -17.59
CA TRP A 71 10.13 11.04 -17.63
C TRP A 71 8.86 10.25 -17.28
N LEU A 72 8.76 8.98 -17.68
CA LEU A 72 7.64 8.12 -17.30
C LEU A 72 7.57 7.91 -15.79
N HIS A 73 8.72 7.69 -15.14
CA HIS A 73 8.78 7.57 -13.68
C HIS A 73 8.31 8.85 -12.98
N GLU A 74 8.82 10.01 -13.40
CA GLU A 74 8.40 11.31 -12.86
C GLU A 74 6.91 11.58 -13.07
N GLN A 75 6.38 11.29 -14.27
CA GLN A 75 4.96 11.44 -14.55
C GLN A 75 4.11 10.47 -13.74
N ALA A 76 4.54 9.22 -13.60
CA ALA A 76 3.80 8.22 -12.82
C ALA A 76 3.66 8.66 -11.36
N GLN A 77 4.69 9.27 -10.78
CA GLN A 77 4.62 9.82 -9.42
C GLN A 77 3.57 10.93 -9.34
N LYS A 78 3.61 11.89 -10.27
CA LYS A 78 2.67 13.02 -10.31
C LYS A 78 1.22 12.57 -10.54
N ASP A 79 1.00 11.67 -11.48
CA ASP A 79 -0.31 11.10 -11.79
C ASP A 79 -0.83 10.25 -10.62
N GLY A 80 0.06 9.52 -9.95
CA GLY A 80 -0.23 8.75 -8.74
C GLY A 80 -0.78 9.64 -7.63
N TRP A 81 -0.08 10.73 -7.31
CA TRP A 81 -0.53 11.72 -6.32
C TRP A 81 -1.87 12.37 -6.72
N SER A 82 -2.01 12.77 -7.98
CA SER A 82 -3.28 13.35 -8.46
C SER A 82 -4.45 12.36 -8.34
N LYS A 83 -4.22 11.08 -8.64
CA LYS A 83 -5.23 10.03 -8.46
C LYS A 83 -5.51 9.75 -6.99
N ALA A 84 -4.49 9.70 -6.14
CA ALA A 84 -4.65 9.50 -4.70
C ALA A 84 -5.58 10.56 -4.11
N THR A 85 -5.34 11.85 -4.38
CA THR A 85 -6.23 12.94 -3.94
C THR A 85 -7.66 12.81 -4.49
N ARG A 86 -7.82 12.36 -5.74
CA ARG A 86 -9.15 12.19 -6.35
C ARG A 86 -9.93 10.99 -5.80
N LEU A 87 -9.24 9.95 -5.41
CA LEU A 87 -9.81 8.70 -4.91
C LEU A 87 -9.93 8.69 -3.38
N GLU A 88 -9.28 9.64 -2.71
CA GLU A 88 -9.37 9.84 -1.26
C GLU A 88 -10.83 9.94 -0.79
N GLY A 89 -11.09 9.37 0.39
CA GLY A 89 -12.43 9.34 0.98
C GLY A 89 -13.34 8.22 0.43
N ARG A 90 -12.95 7.53 -0.66
CA ARG A 90 -13.66 6.31 -1.07
C ARG A 90 -13.49 5.21 -0.03
N ARG A 91 -14.56 4.45 0.19
CA ARG A 91 -14.59 3.37 1.19
C ARG A 91 -13.61 2.25 0.82
N ALA A 92 -12.57 2.07 1.63
CA ALA A 92 -11.59 0.99 1.53
C ALA A 92 -11.70 0.06 2.74
N LYS A 93 -12.47 -1.03 2.62
CA LYS A 93 -12.65 -2.04 3.68
C LYS A 93 -11.97 -3.37 3.38
N GLU A 94 -11.62 -3.60 2.12
CA GLU A 94 -10.86 -4.76 1.71
C GLU A 94 -9.37 -4.50 1.93
N GLY A 95 -8.51 -5.48 1.67
CA GLY A 95 -7.07 -5.38 1.88
C GLY A 95 -6.48 -6.55 2.65
N LEU A 96 -5.32 -6.29 3.27
CA LEU A 96 -4.51 -7.30 3.93
C LEU A 96 -3.92 -6.81 5.25
N ILE A 97 -3.81 -7.75 6.19
CA ILE A 97 -2.91 -7.66 7.32
C ILE A 97 -1.57 -8.28 6.92
N GLY A 98 -0.48 -7.53 7.07
CA GLY A 98 0.89 -8.01 6.88
C GLY A 98 1.61 -8.13 8.22
N GLN A 99 2.39 -9.20 8.41
CA GLN A 99 3.04 -9.50 9.68
C GLN A 99 4.47 -10.02 9.47
N LEU A 100 5.40 -9.50 10.28
CA LEU A 100 6.77 -9.97 10.35
C LEU A 100 7.21 -10.10 11.80
N VAL A 101 7.77 -11.26 12.14
CA VAL A 101 8.27 -11.58 13.48
C VAL A 101 9.74 -11.95 13.36
N GLY A 102 10.59 -11.23 14.08
CA GLY A 102 11.96 -11.63 14.39
C GLY A 102 12.06 -12.13 15.82
N ASP A 103 13.28 -12.35 16.30
CA ASP A 103 13.51 -13.02 17.59
C ASP A 103 12.92 -12.26 18.79
N ARG A 104 13.04 -10.93 18.80
CA ARG A 104 12.63 -10.06 19.91
C ARG A 104 11.74 -8.90 19.49
N ALA A 105 11.39 -8.84 18.22
CA ALA A 105 10.62 -7.76 17.64
C ALA A 105 9.59 -8.32 16.66
N ALA A 106 8.41 -7.73 16.65
CA ALA A 106 7.38 -8.06 15.67
C ALA A 106 6.63 -6.80 15.24
N VAL A 107 6.17 -6.82 13.99
CA VAL A 107 5.32 -5.78 13.44
C VAL A 107 4.11 -6.41 12.77
N MET A 108 2.99 -5.71 12.84
CA MET A 108 1.76 -6.06 12.16
C MET A 108 1.15 -4.80 11.56
N VAL A 109 0.84 -4.81 10.27
CA VAL A 109 0.36 -3.64 9.53
C VAL A 109 -0.97 -3.98 8.87
N GLU A 110 -1.83 -2.98 8.73
CA GLU A 110 -3.07 -3.07 7.97
C GLU A 110 -3.00 -2.08 6.79
N VAL A 111 -3.16 -2.61 5.58
CA VAL A 111 -3.29 -1.81 4.36
C VAL A 111 -4.63 -2.16 3.72
N ASN A 112 -5.47 -1.14 3.50
CA ASN A 112 -6.79 -1.31 2.92
C ASN A 112 -6.84 -0.88 1.45
N CYS A 113 -7.76 -1.49 0.69
CA CYS A 113 -8.16 -1.13 -0.67
C CYS A 113 -9.69 -1.20 -0.83
N GLU A 114 -10.21 -0.78 -1.99
CA GLU A 114 -11.64 -0.80 -2.26
C GLU A 114 -12.17 -2.23 -2.48
N THR A 115 -11.44 -3.05 -3.25
CA THR A 115 -11.88 -4.41 -3.62
C THR A 115 -10.92 -5.53 -3.21
N ASP A 116 -11.45 -6.74 -3.09
CA ASP A 116 -10.66 -7.95 -2.81
C ASP A 116 -9.79 -8.39 -4.01
N PHE A 117 -10.18 -8.02 -5.22
CA PHE A 117 -9.38 -8.20 -6.43
C PHE A 117 -8.05 -7.47 -6.34
N VAL A 118 -8.06 -6.21 -5.88
CA VAL A 118 -6.82 -5.45 -5.64
C VAL A 118 -6.03 -6.03 -4.49
N ALA A 119 -6.67 -6.47 -3.40
CA ALA A 119 -5.97 -7.12 -2.28
C ALA A 119 -5.16 -8.36 -2.71
N ARG A 120 -5.61 -9.08 -3.75
CA ARG A 120 -4.92 -10.26 -4.30
C ARG A 120 -3.91 -9.92 -5.40
N ASN A 121 -3.81 -8.66 -5.83
CA ASN A 121 -2.87 -8.23 -6.85
C ASN A 121 -1.42 -8.25 -6.33
N GLU A 122 -0.47 -8.69 -7.15
CA GLU A 122 0.95 -8.78 -6.78
C GLU A 122 1.54 -7.43 -6.36
N ARG A 123 1.20 -6.33 -7.05
CA ARG A 123 1.68 -4.98 -6.70
C ARG A 123 1.15 -4.48 -5.37
N PHE A 124 -0.08 -4.86 -5.02
CA PHE A 124 -0.63 -4.55 -3.71
C PHE A 124 0.10 -5.33 -2.61
N GLN A 125 0.39 -6.61 -2.86
CA GLN A 125 1.17 -7.43 -1.93
C GLN A 125 2.61 -6.92 -1.79
N GLU A 126 3.22 -6.40 -2.86
CA GLU A 126 4.51 -5.69 -2.81
C GLU A 126 4.45 -4.46 -1.92
N LEU A 127 3.44 -3.59 -2.10
CA LEU A 127 3.24 -2.45 -1.20
C LEU A 127 3.14 -2.88 0.27
N VAL A 128 2.33 -3.90 0.58
CA VAL A 128 2.20 -4.41 1.96
C VAL A 128 3.54 -4.91 2.49
N ARG A 129 4.33 -5.61 1.66
CA ARG A 129 5.66 -6.10 2.01
C ARG A 129 6.61 -4.93 2.36
N ASP A 130 6.63 -3.90 1.54
CA ASP A 130 7.51 -2.74 1.73
C ASP A 130 7.12 -1.95 2.98
N VAL A 131 5.81 -1.82 3.25
CA VAL A 131 5.30 -1.24 4.50
C VAL A 131 5.77 -2.05 5.70
N VAL A 132 5.60 -3.38 5.68
CA VAL A 132 6.05 -4.26 6.77
C VAL A 132 7.56 -4.11 7.03
N PHE A 133 8.38 -4.14 5.98
CA PHE A 133 9.83 -4.00 6.14
C PHE A 133 10.24 -2.61 6.63
N SER A 134 9.60 -1.56 6.13
CA SER A 134 9.87 -0.19 6.57
C SER A 134 9.54 -0.01 8.06
N VAL A 135 8.38 -0.53 8.49
CA VAL A 135 7.95 -0.47 9.90
C VAL A 135 8.87 -1.30 10.79
N MET A 136 9.29 -2.49 10.36
CA MET A 136 10.27 -3.29 11.11
C MET A 136 11.63 -2.58 11.22
N ALA A 137 12.15 -2.04 10.13
CA ALA A 137 13.42 -1.31 10.13
C ALA A 137 13.35 -0.07 11.04
N HIS A 138 12.24 0.68 10.98
CA HIS A 138 11.98 1.80 11.88
C HIS A 138 11.92 1.35 13.34
N HIS A 139 11.23 0.25 13.64
CA HIS A 139 11.14 -0.30 14.99
C HIS A 139 12.53 -0.63 15.53
N LEU A 140 13.33 -1.40 14.78
CA LEU A 140 14.67 -1.83 15.19
C LEU A 140 15.60 -0.65 15.46
N ARG A 141 15.56 0.41 14.63
CA ARG A 141 16.33 1.63 14.89
C ARG A 141 15.90 2.34 16.17
N LYS A 142 14.59 2.40 16.42
CA LYS A 142 14.02 3.07 17.61
C LYS A 142 14.28 2.29 18.91
N THR A 143 14.43 0.97 18.82
CA THR A 143 14.59 0.08 19.97
C THR A 143 16.01 -0.46 20.15
N GLU A 144 16.96 0.03 19.36
CA GLU A 144 18.36 -0.35 19.46
C GLU A 144 18.87 -0.18 20.91
N GLY A 145 19.43 -1.26 21.48
CA GLY A 145 19.92 -1.28 22.86
C GLY A 145 18.84 -1.35 23.95
N GLN A 146 17.55 -1.42 23.63
CA GLN A 146 16.48 -1.52 24.62
C GLN A 146 16.02 -2.98 24.79
N SER A 147 16.19 -3.54 25.99
CA SER A 147 15.74 -4.89 26.34
C SER A 147 14.52 -4.88 27.27
N ARG A 148 13.53 -4.04 26.97
CA ARG A 148 12.28 -3.94 27.73
C ARG A 148 11.08 -4.20 26.83
N TYR A 149 9.94 -4.52 27.45
CA TYR A 149 8.68 -4.58 26.73
C TYR A 149 8.33 -3.22 26.12
N MET A 150 7.96 -3.22 24.85
CA MET A 150 7.45 -2.04 24.16
C MET A 150 6.35 -2.44 23.19
N LYS A 151 5.21 -1.76 23.28
CA LYS A 151 4.11 -1.82 22.34
C LYS A 151 3.82 -0.41 21.86
N SER A 152 3.78 -0.22 20.55
CA SER A 152 3.48 1.07 19.93
C SER A 152 2.50 0.84 18.79
N LEU A 153 1.47 1.67 18.72
CA LEU A 153 0.60 1.78 17.55
C LEU A 153 1.05 3.00 16.74
N LEU A 154 1.04 2.87 15.42
CA LEU A 154 1.35 3.93 14.46
C LEU A 154 0.08 4.27 13.69
N SER A 155 -0.17 5.58 13.52
CA SER A 155 -1.29 6.09 12.74
C SER A 155 -0.94 6.19 11.25
N VAL A 156 -1.90 6.65 10.44
CA VAL A 156 -1.73 6.88 9.01
C VAL A 156 -0.61 7.90 8.76
N GLU A 157 -0.56 8.95 9.58
CA GLU A 157 0.43 10.03 9.48
C GLU A 157 1.85 9.52 9.75
N ASP A 158 2.02 8.70 10.79
CA ASP A 158 3.31 8.10 11.12
C ASP A 158 3.83 7.18 10.00
N LEU A 159 2.91 6.40 9.40
CA LEU A 159 3.24 5.45 8.34
C LEU A 159 3.61 6.18 7.05
N THR A 160 2.80 7.15 6.63
CA THR A 160 3.02 7.89 5.38
C THR A 160 4.34 8.67 5.38
N ALA A 161 4.77 9.19 6.53
CA ALA A 161 6.04 9.91 6.69
C ALA A 161 7.29 9.00 6.69
N MET A 162 7.13 7.68 6.76
CA MET A 162 8.25 6.75 6.89
C MET A 162 8.98 6.58 5.56
N SER A 163 10.31 6.56 5.62
CA SER A 163 11.16 6.33 4.44
C SER A 163 11.24 4.84 4.07
N VAL A 164 11.30 4.57 2.77
CA VAL A 164 11.55 3.23 2.21
C VAL A 164 13.02 3.05 1.82
N SER A 165 13.48 1.80 1.73
CA SER A 165 14.88 1.47 1.43
C SER A 165 15.35 1.91 0.04
N GLU A 166 14.44 2.00 -0.93
CA GLU A 166 14.75 2.38 -2.32
C GLU A 166 14.73 3.90 -2.56
N GLY A 167 14.51 4.69 -1.49
CA GLY A 167 14.38 6.14 -1.55
C GLY A 167 12.93 6.61 -1.65
N GLY A 168 12.65 7.82 -1.14
CA GLY A 168 11.29 8.35 -1.00
C GLY A 168 10.56 7.89 0.27
N THR A 169 9.26 8.16 0.34
CA THR A 169 8.40 7.84 1.48
C THR A 169 7.40 6.74 1.17
N LEU A 170 6.81 6.12 2.20
CA LEU A 170 5.67 5.22 2.02
C LEU A 170 4.47 5.93 1.39
N ALA A 171 4.32 7.25 1.57
CA ALA A 171 3.30 8.02 0.87
C ALA A 171 3.54 8.07 -0.64
N ASP A 172 4.80 8.23 -1.07
CA ASP A 172 5.15 8.21 -2.50
C ASP A 172 4.87 6.84 -3.13
N LEU A 173 5.26 5.76 -2.44
CA LEU A 173 5.01 4.39 -2.88
C LEU A 173 3.51 4.05 -2.93
N LEU A 174 2.76 4.52 -1.93
CA LEU A 174 1.30 4.40 -1.89
C LEU A 174 0.67 5.11 -3.10
N ALA A 175 1.04 6.37 -3.35
CA ALA A 175 0.54 7.15 -4.47
C ALA A 175 0.85 6.51 -5.82
N LEU A 176 2.05 5.95 -6.00
CA LEU A 176 2.42 5.17 -7.18
C LEU A 176 1.53 3.93 -7.34
N THR A 177 1.27 3.21 -6.26
CA THR A 177 0.44 1.99 -6.28
C THR A 177 -1.01 2.31 -6.64
N ILE A 178 -1.58 3.37 -6.05
CA ILE A 178 -2.88 3.92 -6.43
C ILE A 178 -2.90 4.32 -7.91
N GLY A 179 -1.81 4.94 -8.39
CA GLY A 179 -1.64 5.32 -9.79
C GLY A 179 -1.77 4.15 -10.76
N HIS A 180 -1.21 3.00 -10.38
CA HIS A 180 -1.22 1.76 -11.16
C HIS A 180 -2.53 0.97 -11.05
N LEU A 181 -3.04 0.80 -9.84
CA LEU A 181 -4.20 -0.06 -9.57
C LEU A 181 -5.53 0.67 -9.75
N GLY A 182 -5.54 2.00 -9.59
CA GLY A 182 -6.72 2.82 -9.84
C GLY A 182 -7.80 2.77 -8.76
N GLU A 183 -7.50 2.22 -7.58
CA GLU A 183 -8.36 2.21 -6.40
C GLU A 183 -7.77 3.07 -5.28
N ASN A 184 -8.63 3.56 -4.39
CA ASN A 184 -8.20 4.12 -3.12
C ASN A 184 -7.49 3.04 -2.28
N ILE A 185 -6.31 3.38 -1.77
CA ILE A 185 -5.51 2.53 -0.90
C ILE A 185 -5.12 3.35 0.33
N THR A 186 -5.14 2.75 1.51
CA THR A 186 -4.83 3.46 2.76
C THR A 186 -3.92 2.62 3.66
N LEU A 187 -2.86 3.24 4.17
CA LEU A 187 -2.01 2.69 5.23
C LEU A 187 -2.72 2.90 6.58
N LYS A 188 -3.59 1.97 6.98
CA LYS A 188 -4.59 2.19 8.04
C LYS A 188 -3.97 2.32 9.42
N ARG A 189 -3.13 1.38 9.80
CA ARG A 189 -2.48 1.31 11.13
C ARG A 189 -1.34 0.31 11.10
N ALA A 190 -0.41 0.48 12.03
CA ALA A 190 0.56 -0.56 12.35
C ALA A 190 0.73 -0.72 13.86
N ALA A 191 1.11 -1.92 14.27
CA ALA A 191 1.56 -2.24 15.60
C ALA A 191 3.03 -2.66 15.54
N MET A 192 3.82 -2.15 16.48
CA MET A 192 5.19 -2.59 16.72
C MET A 192 5.29 -3.14 18.13
N LEU A 193 6.02 -4.24 18.27
CA LEU A 193 6.14 -4.99 19.51
C LEU A 193 7.61 -5.37 19.70
N GLY A 194 8.18 -5.03 20.86
CA GLY A 194 9.50 -5.44 21.30
C GLY A 194 9.43 -6.14 22.65
N VAL A 195 10.19 -7.21 22.84
CA VAL A 195 10.18 -8.01 24.07
C VAL A 195 11.60 -8.26 24.61
N PRO A 196 11.79 -8.38 25.94
CA PRO A 196 13.05 -8.79 26.53
C PRO A 196 13.38 -10.26 26.21
N THR A 197 14.60 -10.69 26.53
CA THR A 197 15.14 -12.02 26.17
C THR A 197 14.41 -13.21 26.80
N ASP A 198 13.76 -13.02 27.96
CA ASP A 198 13.02 -14.08 28.66
C ASP A 198 11.58 -14.26 28.13
N TRP A 199 11.13 -13.41 27.20
CA TRP A 199 9.77 -13.41 26.67
C TRP A 199 9.80 -13.88 25.22
N ARG A 200 8.63 -14.30 24.73
CA ARG A 200 8.44 -14.84 23.40
C ARG A 200 7.26 -14.17 22.72
N ILE A 201 7.30 -14.15 21.39
CA ILE A 201 6.24 -13.63 20.52
C ILE A 201 5.66 -14.80 19.74
N GLY A 202 4.41 -15.13 20.03
CA GLY A 202 3.59 -16.01 19.21
C GLY A 202 2.90 -15.22 18.10
N SER A 203 2.72 -15.85 16.94
CA SER A 203 2.08 -15.22 15.80
C SER A 203 1.18 -16.17 15.05
N TYR A 204 0.10 -15.64 14.50
CA TYR A 204 -0.76 -16.36 13.58
C TYR A 204 -1.43 -15.40 12.59
N VAL A 205 -1.42 -15.77 11.32
CA VAL A 205 -2.14 -15.08 10.24
C VAL A 205 -3.17 -16.04 9.67
N HIS A 206 -4.42 -15.59 9.55
CA HIS A 206 -5.52 -16.39 9.00
C HIS A 206 -5.92 -15.90 7.60
N GLY A 207 -6.31 -16.85 6.75
CA GLY A 207 -6.53 -16.63 5.32
C GLY A 207 -5.24 -16.28 4.58
N PRO A 208 -4.15 -17.07 4.71
CA PRO A 208 -2.88 -16.74 4.07
C PRO A 208 -2.99 -16.79 2.54
N LEU A 209 -2.34 -15.84 1.87
CA LEU A 209 -2.20 -15.86 0.42
C LEU A 209 -1.20 -16.94 0.01
N ALA A 210 -1.58 -17.81 -0.94
CA ALA A 210 -0.72 -18.88 -1.43
C ALA A 210 0.46 -18.32 -2.25
N GLY A 211 1.65 -18.92 -2.09
CA GLY A 211 2.81 -18.61 -2.93
C GLY A 211 3.55 -17.31 -2.61
N VAL A 212 3.13 -16.57 -1.58
CA VAL A 212 3.79 -15.32 -1.18
C VAL A 212 5.11 -15.62 -0.47
N LYS A 213 6.21 -15.13 -1.01
CA LYS A 213 7.52 -15.10 -0.34
C LYS A 213 7.64 -13.82 0.50
N GLY A 214 8.17 -13.93 1.71
CA GLY A 214 8.41 -12.81 2.63
C GLY A 214 7.47 -12.81 3.83
N PRO A 215 7.02 -11.63 4.31
CA PRO A 215 6.19 -11.53 5.50
C PRO A 215 4.83 -12.23 5.30
N ALA A 216 4.27 -12.77 6.38
CA ALA A 216 2.98 -13.44 6.34
C ALA A 216 1.86 -12.41 6.10
N MET A 217 0.92 -12.73 5.20
CA MET A 217 -0.18 -11.84 4.85
C MET A 217 -1.51 -12.59 4.82
N GLY A 218 -2.59 -11.95 5.29
CA GLY A 218 -3.93 -12.53 5.31
C GLY A 218 -5.00 -11.55 5.75
N ARG A 219 -6.19 -12.07 6.11
CA ARG A 219 -7.34 -11.25 6.53
C ARG A 219 -7.32 -10.90 8.02
N TYR A 220 -6.71 -11.77 8.82
CA TYR A 220 -6.58 -11.59 10.26
C TYR A 220 -5.13 -11.84 10.66
N GLY A 221 -4.66 -11.11 11.66
CA GLY A 221 -3.36 -11.33 12.28
C GLY A 221 -3.45 -11.24 13.79
N ALA A 222 -2.66 -12.06 14.48
CA ALA A 222 -2.48 -12.00 15.91
C ALA A 222 -0.99 -12.04 16.28
N LEU A 223 -0.65 -11.26 17.30
CA LEU A 223 0.60 -11.30 18.04
C LEU A 223 0.29 -11.57 19.50
N VAL A 224 0.97 -12.54 20.12
CA VAL A 224 0.77 -12.91 21.52
C VAL A 224 2.12 -12.86 22.23
N VAL A 225 2.23 -12.04 23.27
CA VAL A 225 3.41 -11.96 24.13
C VAL A 225 3.24 -12.92 25.28
N PHE A 226 4.20 -13.81 25.49
CA PHE A 226 4.15 -14.76 26.60
C PHE A 226 5.53 -15.09 27.17
N LYS A 227 5.55 -15.59 28.41
CA LYS A 227 6.72 -16.19 29.05
C LYS A 227 6.50 -17.68 29.25
N GLY A 228 7.61 -18.40 29.45
CA GLY A 228 7.55 -19.84 29.71
C GLY A 228 7.06 -20.62 28.50
N GLY A 229 6.46 -21.78 28.73
CA GLY A 229 6.19 -22.78 27.71
C GLY A 229 7.21 -23.91 27.79
N GLN A 230 6.71 -25.11 28.07
CA GLN A 230 7.45 -26.35 27.92
C GLN A 230 7.40 -26.80 26.45
N GLY A 231 8.45 -27.46 25.97
CA GLY A 231 8.48 -27.98 24.59
C GLY A 231 8.63 -26.91 23.50
N GLU A 232 7.86 -27.03 22.41
CA GLU A 232 8.01 -26.22 21.20
C GLU A 232 7.26 -24.89 21.30
N ALA A 233 7.95 -23.84 21.76
CA ALA A 233 7.37 -22.53 21.97
C ALA A 233 6.71 -21.92 20.72
N ALA A 234 7.20 -22.24 19.52
CA ALA A 234 6.60 -21.81 18.26
C ALA A 234 5.19 -22.41 18.05
N ALA A 235 5.01 -23.69 18.38
CA ALA A 235 3.71 -24.35 18.29
C ALA A 235 2.72 -23.77 19.30
N LEU A 236 3.16 -23.52 20.54
CA LEU A 236 2.35 -22.86 21.57
C LEU A 236 1.92 -21.46 21.12
N GLY A 237 2.86 -20.63 20.67
CA GLY A 237 2.59 -19.28 20.20
C GLY A 237 1.62 -19.23 19.02
N ARG A 238 1.73 -20.19 18.09
CA ARG A 238 0.79 -20.34 16.97
C ARG A 238 -0.63 -20.70 17.45
N LYS A 239 -0.77 -21.67 18.37
CA LYS A 239 -2.07 -22.07 18.94
C LYS A 239 -2.75 -20.92 19.69
N LEU A 240 -1.99 -20.15 20.46
CA LEU A 240 -2.49 -18.95 21.13
C LEU A 240 -2.94 -17.90 20.11
N GLY A 241 -2.17 -17.68 19.05
CA GLY A 241 -2.55 -16.80 17.96
C GLY A 241 -3.83 -17.24 17.23
N GLN A 242 -4.02 -18.55 17.02
CA GLN A 242 -5.26 -19.12 16.46
C GLN A 242 -6.47 -18.80 17.34
N HIS A 243 -6.34 -19.00 18.65
CA HIS A 243 -7.39 -18.68 19.60
C HIS A 243 -7.70 -17.18 19.62
N VAL A 244 -6.69 -16.30 19.68
CA VAL A 244 -6.91 -14.84 19.63
C VAL A 244 -7.60 -14.40 18.35
N VAL A 245 -7.26 -14.98 17.19
CA VAL A 245 -7.97 -14.68 15.93
C VAL A 245 -9.42 -15.14 15.99
N GLY A 246 -9.67 -16.37 16.46
CA GLY A 246 -10.98 -17.02 16.46
C GLY A 246 -11.96 -16.45 17.50
N GLU A 247 -11.54 -16.35 18.75
CA GLU A 247 -12.39 -15.96 19.89
C GLU A 247 -12.38 -14.46 20.19
N ALA A 248 -11.55 -13.69 19.46
CA ALA A 248 -11.50 -12.23 19.49
C ALA A 248 -11.57 -11.58 20.90
N PRO A 249 -10.74 -12.00 21.87
CA PRO A 249 -10.73 -11.38 23.20
C PRO A 249 -10.38 -9.90 23.11
N VAL A 250 -10.94 -9.11 24.02
CA VAL A 250 -10.71 -7.65 24.13
C VAL A 250 -9.75 -7.29 25.26
N SER A 251 -9.53 -8.20 26.21
CA SER A 251 -8.61 -8.02 27.34
C SER A 251 -8.04 -9.37 27.81
N LEU A 252 -7.05 -9.36 28.70
CA LEU A 252 -6.48 -10.60 29.24
C LEU A 252 -7.38 -11.27 30.28
N GLY A 253 -7.94 -10.49 31.21
CA GLY A 253 -8.55 -11.03 32.44
C GLY A 253 -7.52 -11.60 33.42
N ASN A 254 -8.00 -12.33 34.43
CA ASN A 254 -7.17 -13.05 35.38
C ASN A 254 -7.33 -14.57 35.25
N ALA A 255 -6.36 -15.33 35.76
CA ALA A 255 -6.41 -16.80 35.74
C ALA A 255 -7.51 -17.37 36.65
N ASP A 256 -7.85 -16.65 37.73
CA ASP A 256 -8.85 -17.07 38.72
C ASP A 256 -10.27 -16.59 38.39
N ASP A 257 -10.42 -15.81 37.31
CA ASP A 257 -11.73 -15.34 36.87
C ASP A 257 -12.57 -16.52 36.38
N LEU A 258 -13.83 -16.57 36.83
CA LEU A 258 -14.76 -17.59 36.36
C LEU A 258 -15.12 -17.37 34.88
N PRO A 259 -15.25 -18.45 34.08
CA PRO A 259 -15.64 -18.35 32.67
C PRO A 259 -17.08 -17.87 32.54
N CYS A 260 -17.32 -16.90 31.64
CA CYS A 260 -18.65 -16.34 31.36
C CYS A 260 -19.32 -16.96 30.11
N GLY A 261 -19.04 -18.24 29.82
CA GLY A 261 -19.54 -18.95 28.65
C GLY A 261 -19.12 -18.30 27.31
N ASP A 262 -19.94 -18.45 26.28
CA ASP A 262 -19.65 -18.03 24.90
C ASP A 262 -19.55 -16.50 24.71
N SER A 263 -19.99 -15.72 25.71
CA SER A 263 -19.89 -14.25 25.72
C SER A 263 -18.63 -13.72 26.42
N GLU A 264 -17.71 -14.60 26.81
CA GLU A 264 -16.49 -14.19 27.49
C GLU A 264 -15.59 -13.36 26.56
N THR A 265 -15.15 -12.20 27.04
CA THR A 265 -14.35 -11.25 26.27
C THR A 265 -12.90 -11.18 26.78
N ARG A 266 -12.61 -11.81 27.91
CA ARG A 266 -11.26 -11.90 28.49
C ARG A 266 -10.59 -13.17 28.00
N LEU A 267 -9.34 -13.08 27.56
CA LEU A 267 -8.58 -14.20 27.00
C LEU A 267 -8.45 -15.38 27.97
N LEU A 268 -8.03 -15.13 29.22
CA LEU A 268 -7.67 -16.21 30.15
C LEU A 268 -8.88 -17.09 30.54
N PRO A 269 -10.08 -16.55 30.77
CA PRO A 269 -11.26 -17.35 31.11
C PRO A 269 -11.99 -17.95 29.89
N GLN A 270 -11.64 -17.56 28.66
CA GLN A 270 -12.25 -18.14 27.45
C GLN A 270 -12.00 -19.65 27.36
N SER A 271 -12.99 -20.39 26.87
CA SER A 271 -12.84 -21.79 26.47
C SER A 271 -11.78 -21.91 25.38
N PHE A 272 -10.79 -22.79 25.55
CA PHE A 272 -9.70 -22.88 24.60
C PHE A 272 -10.18 -23.43 23.25
N LEU A 273 -9.89 -22.70 22.16
CA LEU A 273 -10.46 -22.97 20.83
C LEU A 273 -10.20 -24.41 20.33
N LEU A 274 -9.02 -24.94 20.61
CA LEU A 274 -8.62 -26.28 20.15
C LEU A 274 -9.08 -27.41 21.08
N ASP A 275 -9.44 -27.07 22.32
CA ASP A 275 -9.94 -28.00 23.33
C ASP A 275 -10.85 -27.24 24.31
N PRO A 276 -12.17 -27.15 23.99
CA PRO A 276 -13.12 -26.40 24.80
C PRO A 276 -13.38 -26.99 26.20
N SER A 277 -12.80 -28.17 26.52
CA SER A 277 -12.94 -28.78 27.86
C SER A 277 -12.16 -28.03 28.95
N GLN A 278 -11.29 -27.10 28.55
CA GLN A 278 -10.47 -26.28 29.44
C GLN A 278 -10.46 -24.82 29.01
N THR A 279 -10.16 -23.92 29.94
CA THR A 279 -9.92 -22.51 29.62
C THR A 279 -8.50 -22.27 29.09
N VAL A 280 -8.26 -21.11 28.48
CA VAL A 280 -6.89 -20.69 28.10
C VAL A 280 -5.97 -20.66 29.31
N ALA A 281 -6.45 -20.18 30.47
CA ALA A 281 -5.66 -20.18 31.71
C ALA A 281 -5.22 -21.60 32.11
N GLN A 282 -6.12 -22.57 32.05
CA GLN A 282 -5.82 -23.97 32.37
C GLN A 282 -4.86 -24.60 31.38
N TYR A 283 -5.04 -24.31 30.09
CA TYR A 283 -4.11 -24.73 29.04
C TYR A 283 -2.70 -24.16 29.27
N LEU A 284 -2.60 -22.86 29.52
CA LEU A 284 -1.33 -22.17 29.82
C LEU A 284 -0.64 -22.71 31.06
N ALA A 285 -1.40 -23.02 32.13
CA ALA A 285 -0.86 -23.61 33.34
C ALA A 285 -0.21 -24.99 33.07
N LYS A 286 -0.85 -25.84 32.27
CA LYS A 286 -0.30 -27.14 31.85
C LYS A 286 0.97 -27.00 31.02
N GLU A 287 1.00 -26.01 30.12
CA GLU A 287 2.15 -25.70 29.28
C GLU A 287 3.26 -24.94 30.05
N GLY A 288 3.04 -24.55 31.30
CA GLY A 288 3.98 -23.73 32.09
C GLY A 288 4.25 -22.37 31.45
N ALA A 289 3.23 -21.76 30.83
CA ALA A 289 3.31 -20.52 30.09
C ALA A 289 2.39 -19.44 30.68
N HIS A 290 2.72 -18.18 30.46
CA HIS A 290 1.96 -17.03 30.96
C HIS A 290 1.87 -15.98 29.85
N VAL A 291 0.66 -15.66 29.40
CA VAL A 291 0.43 -14.60 28.43
C VAL A 291 0.45 -13.25 29.13
N LEU A 292 1.13 -12.28 28.52
CA LEU A 292 1.36 -10.94 29.08
C LEU A 292 0.64 -9.83 28.30
N ASP A 293 0.47 -10.00 27.00
CA ASP A 293 -0.26 -9.07 26.14
C ASP A 293 -0.59 -9.76 24.82
N PHE A 294 -1.53 -9.20 24.06
CA PHE A 294 -1.79 -9.60 22.69
C PHE A 294 -2.21 -8.40 21.82
N ILE A 295 -2.15 -8.60 20.51
CA ILE A 295 -2.65 -7.68 19.49
C ILE A 295 -3.38 -8.53 18.46
N ARG A 296 -4.58 -8.11 18.09
CA ARG A 296 -5.38 -8.73 17.04
C ARG A 296 -5.78 -7.66 16.05
N PHE A 297 -5.50 -7.87 14.76
CA PHE A 297 -6.05 -7.07 13.67
C PHE A 297 -6.97 -7.92 12.82
N GLN A 298 -8.09 -7.31 12.43
CA GLN A 298 -8.97 -7.78 11.37
C GLN A 298 -9.01 -6.71 10.28
N CYS A 299 -8.75 -7.11 9.05
CA CYS A 299 -8.80 -6.19 7.91
C CYS A 299 -10.20 -5.57 7.78
N GLY A 300 -10.27 -4.24 7.67
CA GLY A 300 -11.52 -3.50 7.47
C GLY A 300 -12.31 -3.25 8.75
N GLU A 301 -11.76 -3.58 9.92
CA GLU A 301 -12.38 -3.34 11.21
C GLU A 301 -12.50 -1.83 11.50
N GLY A 302 -13.70 -1.39 11.89
CA GLY A 302 -13.97 0.02 12.22
C GLY A 302 -13.89 0.99 11.05
N ALA A 303 -13.83 0.50 9.80
CA ALA A 303 -13.88 1.30 8.58
C ALA A 303 -15.32 1.59 8.12
#